data_AF-A0A949AFA1-F1
#
_entry.id   AF-A0A949AFA1-F1
#
_cell.length_a   1.000
_cell.length_b   1.000
_cell.length_c   1.000
_cell.angle_alpha   90.00
_cell.angle_beta   90.00
_cell.angle_gamma   90.00
#
_symmetry.space_group_name_H-M   'P 1'
#
loop_
_entity.id
_entity.type
_entity.pdbx_description
1 polymer ?
#
loop_
_entity_poly.entity_id
_entity_poly.type
_entity_poly.pdbx_seq_one_letter_code
_entity_poly.pdbx_strand_id
1 'polypeptide(L)'
;MKRYTLAALLVLLVFAVGCTGTQKGAGIGTLVGAGAGAIIGHQSGHTAEGALIGGAVGAGGGALIGDAMDTKFCPDCGQQYSSGVQYCPDCGTELKVIQK
;
A
#
# COMPACT_ATOMS: atom_id res chain seq x y z
N MET A 1 17.26 -29.44 5.04
CA MET A 1 17.95 -28.37 4.27
C MET A 1 17.29 -28.11 2.91
N LYS A 2 17.28 -29.06 1.95
CA LYS A 2 16.65 -28.87 0.60
C LYS A 2 15.15 -28.54 0.58
N ARG A 3 14.42 -28.93 1.63
CA ARG A 3 12.97 -28.72 1.79
C ARG A 3 12.65 -27.26 2.17
N TYR A 4 13.49 -26.68 3.02
CA TYR A 4 13.37 -25.29 3.47
C TYR A 4 13.80 -24.30 2.39
N THR A 5 14.79 -24.66 1.56
CA THR A 5 15.17 -23.85 0.39
C THR A 5 14.06 -23.78 -0.65
N LEU A 6 13.33 -24.89 -0.90
CA LEU A 6 12.16 -24.88 -1.80
C LEU A 6 10.99 -24.06 -1.24
N ALA A 7 10.74 -24.16 0.07
CA ALA A 7 9.70 -23.37 0.73
C ALA A 7 10.02 -21.86 0.72
N ALA A 8 11.26 -21.47 1.01
CA ALA A 8 11.69 -20.07 0.97
C ALA A 8 11.59 -19.46 -0.43
N LEU A 9 11.91 -20.25 -1.47
CA LEU A 9 11.84 -19.82 -2.86
C LEU A 9 10.39 -19.68 -3.36
N LEU A 10 9.49 -20.55 -2.90
CA LEU A 10 8.04 -20.43 -3.14
C LEU A 10 7.44 -19.19 -2.47
N VAL A 11 7.82 -18.89 -1.23
CA VAL A 11 7.38 -17.68 -0.54
C VAL A 11 7.85 -16.42 -1.29
N LEU A 12 9.10 -16.40 -1.72
CA LEU A 12 9.66 -15.30 -2.51
C LEU A 12 8.90 -15.07 -3.84
N LEU A 13 8.50 -16.16 -4.51
CA LEU A 13 7.72 -16.11 -5.76
C LEU A 13 6.30 -15.58 -5.55
N VAL A 14 5.64 -15.96 -4.45
CA VAL A 14 4.33 -15.42 -4.09
C VAL A 14 4.42 -13.90 -3.82
N PHE A 15 5.51 -13.45 -3.20
CA PHE A 15 5.81 -12.03 -3.00
C PHE A 15 6.07 -11.25 -4.31
N ALA A 16 6.56 -11.92 -5.35
CA ALA A 16 6.87 -11.29 -6.63
C ALA A 16 5.62 -11.02 -7.50
N VAL A 17 4.55 -11.81 -7.35
CA VAL A 17 3.30 -11.66 -8.12
C VAL A 17 2.36 -10.59 -7.54
N GLY A 18 2.56 -10.17 -6.28
CA GLY A 18 1.71 -9.20 -5.57
C GLY A 18 2.11 -7.72 -5.67
N CYS A 19 3.13 -7.35 -6.44
CA CYS A 19 3.74 -6.00 -6.50
C CYS A 19 2.86 -4.83 -7.04
N THR A 20 1.53 -4.90 -6.89
CA THR A 20 0.58 -3.84 -7.25
C THR A 20 0.45 -2.76 -6.15
N GLY A 21 -0.29 -1.68 -6.41
CA GLY A 21 -0.52 -0.53 -5.52
C GLY A 21 -0.91 -0.92 -4.09
N THR A 22 -1.64 -2.03 -3.92
CA THR A 22 -1.97 -2.66 -2.63
C THR A 22 -0.73 -3.01 -1.80
N GLN A 23 0.32 -3.59 -2.40
CA GLN A 23 1.54 -3.97 -1.68
C GLN A 23 2.41 -2.75 -1.36
N LYS A 24 2.36 -1.70 -2.18
CA LYS A 24 3.03 -0.43 -1.91
C LYS A 24 2.36 0.31 -0.75
N GLY A 25 1.02 0.34 -0.73
CA GLY A 25 0.23 0.87 0.37
C GLY A 25 0.41 0.06 1.66
N ALA A 26 0.33 -1.26 1.59
CA ALA A 26 0.56 -2.17 2.72
C ALA A 26 2.00 -2.08 3.25
N GLY A 27 2.99 -1.98 2.36
CA GLY A 27 4.40 -1.84 2.71
C GLY A 27 4.70 -0.51 3.42
N ILE A 28 4.16 0.60 2.91
CA ILE A 28 4.30 1.90 3.58
C ILE A 28 3.54 1.90 4.90
N GLY A 29 2.31 1.37 4.92
CA GLY A 29 1.49 1.30 6.12
C GLY A 29 2.09 0.40 7.21
N THR A 30 2.67 -0.75 6.86
CA THR A 30 3.39 -1.62 7.80
C THR A 30 4.59 -0.93 8.43
N LEU A 31 5.44 -0.28 7.62
CA LEU A 31 6.64 0.38 8.13
C LEU A 31 6.28 1.53 9.07
N VAL A 32 5.32 2.37 8.68
CA VAL A 32 4.85 3.50 9.49
C VAL A 32 4.14 3.01 10.74
N GLY A 33 3.22 2.05 10.60
CA GLY A 33 2.45 1.50 11.70
C GLY A 33 3.31 0.73 12.70
N ALA A 34 4.24 -0.09 12.23
CA ALA A 34 5.16 -0.83 13.09
C ALA A 34 6.15 0.11 13.79
N GLY A 35 6.66 1.14 13.10
CA GLY A 35 7.54 2.14 13.70
C GLY A 35 6.83 2.92 14.81
N ALA A 36 5.63 3.43 14.53
CA ALA A 36 4.83 4.15 15.52
C ALA A 36 4.42 3.23 16.69
N GLY A 37 3.97 2.01 16.39
CA GLY A 37 3.59 1.01 17.38
C GLY A 37 4.76 0.57 18.26
N ALA A 38 5.96 0.45 17.71
CA ALA A 38 7.17 0.15 18.47
C ALA A 38 7.49 1.27 19.46
N ILE A 39 7.44 2.53 19.03
CA ILE A 39 7.72 3.70 19.89
C ILE A 39 6.71 3.77 21.05
N ILE A 40 5.42 3.57 20.76
CA ILE A 40 4.36 3.59 21.78
C ILE A 40 4.51 2.39 22.73
N GLY A 41 4.73 1.20 22.18
CA GLY A 41 4.94 -0.03 22.94
C GLY A 41 6.16 0.02 23.84
N HIS A 42 7.23 0.74 23.44
CA HIS A 42 8.44 0.91 24.23
C HIS A 42 8.17 1.58 25.58
N GLN A 43 7.21 2.50 25.67
CA GLN A 43 6.88 3.15 26.94
C GLN A 43 6.30 2.18 27.98
N SER A 44 5.68 1.09 27.50
CA SER A 44 5.07 0.06 28.35
C SER A 44 5.92 -1.22 28.43
N GLY A 45 7.13 -1.25 27.84
CA GLY A 45 7.97 -2.45 27.79
C GLY A 45 7.54 -3.50 26.74
N HIS A 46 6.55 -3.18 25.91
CA HIS A 46 5.94 -4.06 24.91
C HIS A 46 6.21 -3.57 23.48
N THR A 47 7.48 -3.23 23.19
CA THR A 47 7.91 -2.73 21.87
C THR A 47 7.53 -3.69 20.75
N ALA A 48 7.74 -4.99 20.95
CA ALA A 48 7.46 -6.01 19.94
C ALA A 48 5.97 -6.16 19.66
N GLU A 49 5.12 -6.20 20.69
CA GLU A 49 3.67 -6.28 20.51
C GLU A 49 3.12 -5.00 19.89
N GLY A 50 3.60 -3.84 20.33
CA GLY A 50 3.24 -2.55 19.73
C GLY A 50 3.60 -2.49 18.24
N ALA A 51 4.81 -2.92 17.87
CA ALA A 51 5.26 -2.99 16.49
C ALA A 51 4.43 -3.99 15.66
N LEU A 52 4.09 -5.14 16.24
CA LEU A 52 3.32 -6.17 15.55
C LEU A 52 1.88 -5.71 15.27
N ILE A 53 1.22 -5.12 16.27
CA ILE A 53 -0.14 -4.60 16.14
C ILE A 53 -0.16 -3.43 15.17
N GLY A 54 0.74 -2.46 15.37
CA GLY A 54 0.85 -1.30 14.48
C GLY A 54 1.19 -1.70 13.06
N GLY A 55 2.08 -2.68 12.88
CA GLY A 55 2.43 -3.24 11.58
C GLY A 55 1.25 -3.94 10.91
N ALA A 56 0.50 -4.79 11.63
CA ALA A 56 -0.64 -5.51 11.08
C ALA A 56 -1.80 -4.56 10.69
N VAL A 57 -2.12 -3.58 11.55
CA VAL A 57 -3.13 -2.57 11.27
C VAL A 57 -2.70 -1.68 10.11
N GLY A 58 -1.42 -1.27 10.10
CA GLY A 58 -0.82 -0.51 9.01
C GLY A 58 -0.81 -1.28 7.68
N ALA A 59 -0.56 -2.59 7.70
CA ALA A 59 -0.65 -3.45 6.53
C ALA A 59 -2.06 -3.48 5.95
N GLY A 60 -3.05 -3.77 6.80
CA GLY A 60 -4.44 -3.91 6.39
C GLY A 60 -5.01 -2.59 5.89
N GLY A 61 -4.80 -1.50 6.64
CA GLY A 61 -5.25 -0.18 6.24
C GLY A 61 -4.54 0.33 4.99
N GLY A 62 -3.21 0.18 4.95
CA GLY A 62 -2.39 0.60 3.81
C GLY A 62 -2.70 -0.18 2.53
N ALA A 63 -3.01 -1.48 2.64
CA ALA A 63 -3.45 -2.31 1.51
C ALA A 63 -4.72 -1.74 0.88
N LEU A 64 -5.74 -1.47 1.69
CA LEU A 64 -7.04 -0.98 1.22
C LEU A 64 -6.96 0.44 0.63
N ILE A 65 -6.11 1.30 1.18
CA ILE A 65 -5.98 2.70 0.75
C ILE A 65 -5.09 2.82 -0.49
N GLY A 66 -4.14 1.89 -0.69
CA GLY A 66 -3.24 1.89 -1.83
C GLY A 66 -3.97 1.92 -3.18
N ASP A 67 -5.11 1.24 -3.27
CA ASP A 67 -5.95 1.18 -4.48
C ASP A 67 -6.71 2.48 -4.76
N ALA A 68 -6.87 3.36 -3.77
CA ALA A 68 -7.55 4.64 -3.93
C ALA A 68 -6.62 5.79 -4.36
N MET A 69 -5.31 5.55 -4.41
CA MET A 69 -4.27 6.55 -4.72
C MET A 69 -3.93 6.60 -6.22
N ASP A 70 -4.85 6.15 -7.07
CA ASP A 70 -4.61 6.18 -8.51
C ASP A 70 -4.74 7.60 -9.08
N THR A 71 -3.74 8.00 -9.86
CA THR A 71 -3.81 9.24 -10.62
C THR A 71 -4.75 9.05 -11.80
N LYS A 72 -5.65 10.00 -12.02
CA LYS A 72 -6.53 10.00 -13.18
C LYS A 72 -6.03 10.99 -14.22
N PHE A 73 -6.27 10.69 -15.48
CA PHE A 73 -5.86 11.48 -16.62
C PHE A 73 -7.05 11.81 -17.50
N CYS A 74 -7.05 13.05 -17.97
CA CYS A 74 -8.01 13.57 -18.92
C CYS A 74 -7.60 13.19 -20.35
N PRO A 75 -8.38 12.34 -21.06
CA PRO A 75 -8.04 11.94 -22.43
C PRO A 75 -8.08 13.10 -23.44
N ASP A 76 -8.89 14.14 -23.19
CA ASP A 76 -9.04 15.26 -24.12
C ASP A 76 -8.04 16.40 -23.90
N CYS A 77 -7.69 16.66 -22.65
CA CYS A 77 -6.93 17.84 -22.24
C CYS A 77 -5.50 17.51 -21.77
N GLY A 78 -5.18 16.24 -21.52
CA GLY A 78 -3.82 15.81 -21.18
C GLY A 78 -3.41 16.07 -19.73
N GLN A 79 -4.30 16.62 -18.91
CA GLN A 79 -4.02 16.96 -17.51
C GLN A 79 -4.16 15.75 -16.59
N GLN A 80 -3.31 15.67 -15.55
CA GLN A 80 -3.37 14.66 -14.51
C GLN A 80 -4.02 15.24 -13.25
N TYR A 81 -5.02 14.55 -12.72
CA TYR A 81 -5.75 14.95 -11.53
C TYR A 81 -5.70 13.84 -10.47
N SER A 82 -5.77 14.24 -9.20
CA SER A 82 -5.82 13.31 -8.08
C SER A 82 -7.15 12.54 -8.05
N SER A 83 -7.15 11.35 -7.48
CA SER A 83 -8.26 10.36 -7.47
C SER A 83 -9.63 10.89 -7.01
N GLY A 84 -9.67 12.03 -6.31
CA GLY A 84 -10.91 12.64 -5.80
C GLY A 84 -11.86 13.22 -6.84
N VAL A 85 -11.40 13.50 -8.07
CA VAL A 85 -12.26 14.04 -9.14
C VAL A 85 -12.67 12.96 -10.13
N GLN A 86 -13.96 12.89 -10.47
CA GLN A 86 -14.52 11.92 -11.43
C GLN A 86 -14.53 12.51 -12.86
N TYR A 87 -14.75 13.82 -12.96
CA TYR A 87 -14.85 14.56 -14.21
C TYR A 87 -13.81 15.67 -14.25
N CYS A 88 -13.33 15.95 -15.45
CA CYS A 88 -12.45 17.06 -15.77
C CYS A 88 -13.15 18.40 -15.49
N PRO A 89 -12.65 19.28 -14.59
CA PRO A 89 -13.27 20.58 -14.32
C PRO A 89 -13.15 21.55 -15.51
N ASP A 90 -12.17 21.36 -16.38
CA ASP A 90 -11.93 22.22 -17.54
C ASP A 90 -12.75 21.84 -18.78
N CYS A 91 -13.11 20.55 -18.92
CA CYS A 91 -13.64 19.98 -20.16
C CYS A 91 -14.87 19.08 -19.99
N GLY A 92 -15.22 18.67 -18.77
CA GLY A 92 -16.41 17.86 -18.47
C GLY A 92 -16.30 16.37 -18.78
N THR A 93 -15.24 15.90 -19.44
CA THR A 93 -15.05 14.48 -19.75
C THR A 93 -14.72 13.66 -18.50
N GLU A 94 -15.14 12.39 -18.48
CA GLU A 94 -14.75 11.42 -17.46
C GLU A 94 -13.23 11.21 -17.42
N LEU A 95 -12.67 11.27 -16.23
CA LEU A 95 -11.24 11.07 -16.03
C LEU A 95 -10.94 9.57 -15.98
N LYS A 96 -10.01 9.11 -16.82
CA LYS A 96 -9.59 7.71 -16.84
C LYS A 96 -8.47 7.48 -15.84
N VAL A 97 -8.59 6.41 -15.07
CA VAL A 97 -7.55 6.02 -14.11
C VAL A 97 -6.32 5.54 -14.88
N ILE A 98 -5.14 6.13 -14.62
CA ILE A 98 -3.87 5.56 -15.07
C ILE A 98 -3.53 4.44 -14.08
N GLN A 99 -4.08 3.26 -14.34
CA GLN A 99 -3.71 2.03 -13.63
C GLN A 99 -2.21 1.78 -13.89
N LYS A 100 -1.44 1.58 -12.81
CA LYS A 100 0.03 1.51 -12.84
C LYS A 100 0.54 0.09 -13.07
#